data_AF-A0A522PP09-F1
#
_entry.id   AF-A0A522PP09-F1
#
_cell.length_a   1.000
_cell.length_b   1.000
_cell.length_c   1.000
_cell.angle_alpha   90.00
_cell.angle_beta   90.00
_cell.angle_gamma   90.00
#
_symmetry.space_group_name_H-M   'P 1'
#
loop_
_entity.id
_entity.type
_entity.pdbx_description
1 polymer ?
#
loop_
_entity_poly.entity_id
_entity_poly.type
_entity_poly.pdbx_seq_one_letter_code
_entity_poly.pdbx_strand_id
1 'polypeptide(L)'
;MKTASLAGGWRGRGGDRAWQAGLLVGAAMGIAGGYLGRRAERVSRQGLVDWGRADAIAAARLRRAPGALPVAEIAAAGPAYAAIMDRIVPLLEARLGQPLPGVVERHAVVDRAGWAAASRVTFEHLIGRLEKPLVAELQRQQGALAGFAALADRYLTTQQIGFLLGYLGTRVLGQYDVALLAAEEQPGRLLFVDENIRQVAAQLGVPLDRMRTWIALHETTHAFEFEAHPWLRPYLAERLERQLATFLEEAN
;
A
#
# COMPACT_ATOMS: atom_id res chain seq x y z
N MET A 1 0.44 -94.54 8.17
CA MET A 1 1.23 -93.59 7.35
C MET A 1 0.58 -92.22 7.48
N LYS A 2 1.18 -91.30 8.26
CA LYS A 2 1.90 -90.06 7.83
C LYS A 2 0.99 -89.04 7.10
N THR A 3 0.88 -87.73 7.38
CA THR A 3 1.43 -86.73 8.34
C THR A 3 0.90 -85.35 7.89
N ALA A 4 0.69 -84.41 8.83
CA ALA A 4 0.77 -82.92 8.72
C ALA A 4 -0.29 -82.18 7.85
N SER A 5 -0.69 -80.91 8.07
CA SER A 5 -0.11 -79.77 8.80
C SER A 5 -1.19 -78.71 9.15
N LEU A 6 -0.82 -77.86 10.10
CA LEU A 6 -1.46 -76.72 10.77
C LEU A 6 -1.78 -75.50 9.89
N ALA A 7 -2.78 -74.70 10.29
CA ALA A 7 -2.78 -73.22 10.40
C ALA A 7 -4.14 -72.80 11.02
N GLY A 8 -4.26 -72.06 12.14
CA GLY A 8 -3.76 -70.69 12.35
C GLY A 8 -4.60 -69.72 11.50
N GLY A 9 -5.37 -68.75 12.01
CA GLY A 9 -5.40 -68.10 13.31
C GLY A 9 -6.43 -66.97 13.31
N TRP A 10 -6.36 -66.23 14.41
CA TRP A 10 -7.20 -65.14 14.89
C TRP A 10 -7.51 -63.92 13.99
N ARG A 11 -8.66 -63.30 14.34
CA ARG A 11 -9.00 -61.85 14.39
C ARG A 11 -9.40 -61.12 13.09
N GLY A 12 -10.70 -60.83 12.98
CA GLY A 12 -11.26 -59.73 12.19
C GLY A 12 -12.14 -58.82 13.05
N ARG A 13 -11.54 -57.99 13.91
CA ARG A 13 -12.24 -56.91 14.64
C ARG A 13 -11.56 -55.54 14.51
N GLY A 14 -10.47 -55.48 13.72
CA GLY A 14 -9.65 -54.29 13.51
C GLY A 14 -9.95 -53.51 12.22
N GLY A 15 -10.65 -54.12 11.26
CA GLY A 15 -10.97 -53.50 9.97
C GLY A 15 -11.96 -52.34 10.12
N ASP A 16 -13.06 -52.52 10.86
CA ASP A 16 -14.14 -51.55 10.95
C ASP A 16 -13.71 -50.23 11.60
N ARG A 17 -12.84 -50.29 12.61
CA ARG A 17 -12.32 -49.09 13.29
C ARG A 17 -11.34 -48.32 12.42
N ALA A 18 -10.56 -49.00 11.59
CA ALA A 18 -9.65 -48.35 10.65
C ALA A 18 -10.40 -47.62 9.53
N TRP A 19 -11.47 -48.23 9.01
CA TRP A 19 -12.35 -47.59 8.02
C TRP A 19 -13.13 -46.39 8.59
N GLN A 20 -13.65 -46.52 9.81
CA GLN A 20 -14.32 -45.41 10.51
C GLN A 20 -13.36 -44.25 10.81
N ALA A 21 -12.12 -44.55 11.25
CA ALA A 21 -11.10 -43.54 11.46
C ALA A 21 -10.70 -42.84 10.13
N GLY A 22 -10.57 -43.61 9.04
CA GLY A 22 -10.30 -43.06 7.71
C GLY A 22 -11.41 -42.13 7.20
N LEU A 23 -12.68 -42.48 7.42
CA LEU A 23 -13.83 -41.62 7.09
C LEU A 23 -13.88 -40.33 7.92
N LEU A 24 -13.58 -40.41 9.21
CA LEU A 24 -13.55 -39.23 10.09
C LEU A 24 -12.41 -38.26 9.72
N VAL A 25 -11.22 -38.79 9.41
CA VAL A 25 -10.08 -38.00 8.93
C VAL A 25 -10.39 -37.40 7.55
N GLY A 26 -10.98 -38.17 6.64
CA GLY A 26 -11.42 -37.69 5.33
C GLY A 26 -12.49 -36.60 5.41
N ALA A 27 -13.48 -36.74 6.30
CA ALA A 27 -14.51 -35.74 6.53
C ALA A 27 -13.94 -34.46 7.17
N ALA A 28 -13.04 -34.59 8.15
CA ALA A 28 -12.37 -33.45 8.77
C ALA A 28 -11.50 -32.68 7.76
N MET A 29 -10.75 -33.40 6.89
CA MET A 29 -9.99 -32.77 5.81
C MET A 29 -10.89 -32.14 4.74
N GLY A 30 -12.03 -32.76 4.41
CA GLY A 30 -13.01 -32.19 3.49
C GLY A 30 -13.68 -30.91 4.04
N ILE A 31 -14.00 -30.89 5.33
CA ILE A 31 -14.55 -29.71 6.02
C ILE A 31 -13.49 -28.60 6.12
N ALA A 32 -12.26 -28.94 6.51
CA ALA A 32 -11.15 -27.98 6.57
C ALA A 32 -10.81 -27.43 5.18
N GLY A 33 -10.76 -28.30 4.16
CA GLY A 33 -10.55 -27.92 2.76
C GLY A 33 -11.67 -27.04 2.21
N GLY A 34 -12.94 -27.35 2.51
CA GLY A 34 -14.08 -26.53 2.13
C GLY A 34 -14.15 -25.19 2.88
N TYR A 35 -13.75 -25.16 4.15
CA TYR A 35 -13.65 -23.93 4.94
C TYR A 35 -12.53 -23.01 4.42
N LEU A 36 -11.34 -23.59 4.15
CA LEU A 36 -10.20 -22.89 3.59
C LEU A 36 -10.47 -22.44 2.15
N GLY A 37 -11.12 -23.26 1.32
CA GLY A 37 -11.54 -22.90 -0.04
C GLY A 37 -12.51 -21.73 -0.06
N ARG A 38 -13.57 -21.77 0.77
CA ARG A 38 -14.51 -20.64 0.92
C ARG A 38 -13.87 -19.38 1.53
N ARG A 39 -12.79 -19.54 2.30
CA ARG A 39 -12.01 -18.40 2.83
C ARG A 39 -11.10 -17.82 1.77
N ALA A 40 -10.42 -18.65 0.98
CA ALA A 40 -9.60 -18.23 -0.15
C ALA A 40 -10.43 -17.53 -1.22
N GLU A 41 -11.62 -18.05 -1.54
CA GLU A 41 -12.54 -17.43 -2.50
C GLU A 41 -13.01 -16.05 -2.01
N ARG A 42 -13.33 -15.91 -0.72
CA ARG A 42 -13.65 -14.60 -0.12
C ARG A 42 -12.47 -13.64 -0.14
N VAL A 43 -11.25 -14.13 0.06
CA VAL A 43 -10.05 -13.30 0.05
C VAL A 43 -9.65 -12.88 -1.36
N SER A 44 -9.81 -13.74 -2.36
CA SER A 44 -9.67 -13.39 -3.78
C SER A 44 -10.67 -12.30 -4.19
N ARG A 45 -11.87 -12.28 -3.59
CA ARG A 45 -12.86 -11.20 -3.79
C ARG A 45 -12.53 -9.91 -3.03
N GLN A 46 -11.55 -9.93 -2.12
CA GLN A 46 -11.22 -8.80 -1.23
C GLN A 46 -9.93 -8.07 -1.62
N GLY A 47 -9.32 -8.35 -2.78
CA GLY A 47 -8.06 -7.71 -3.18
C GLY A 47 -6.84 -8.65 -3.19
N LEU A 48 -5.78 -8.28 -3.92
CA LEU A 48 -4.43 -8.87 -3.78
C LEU A 48 -3.70 -8.38 -2.52
N VAL A 49 -4.21 -7.31 -1.90
CA VAL A 49 -3.55 -6.63 -0.78
C VAL A 49 -4.55 -6.41 0.35
N ASP A 50 -4.19 -6.79 1.57
CA ASP A 50 -4.88 -6.32 2.77
C ASP A 50 -4.32 -4.97 3.17
N TRP A 51 -4.90 -3.92 2.60
CA TRP A 51 -4.41 -2.57 2.80
C TRP A 51 -4.52 -2.08 4.26
N GLY A 52 -5.54 -2.51 5.01
CA GLY A 52 -5.65 -2.17 6.43
C GLY A 52 -4.48 -2.72 7.23
N ARG A 53 -4.03 -3.93 6.89
CA ARG A 53 -2.82 -4.52 7.47
C ARG A 53 -1.54 -3.87 6.95
N ALA A 54 -1.46 -3.52 5.67
CA ALA A 54 -0.32 -2.79 5.11
C ALA A 54 -0.09 -1.45 5.84
N ASP A 55 -1.17 -0.69 6.08
CA ASP A 55 -1.14 0.56 6.85
C ASP A 55 -0.69 0.34 8.28
N ALA A 56 -1.20 -0.69 8.96
CA ALA A 56 -0.79 -1.01 10.32
C ALA A 56 0.71 -1.31 10.41
N ILE A 57 1.27 -2.03 9.43
CA ILE A 57 2.71 -2.32 9.35
C ILE A 57 3.50 -1.03 9.12
N ALA A 58 3.10 -0.22 8.14
CA ALA A 58 3.75 1.05 7.83
C ALA A 58 3.75 1.98 9.04
N ALA A 59 2.59 2.21 9.65
CA ALA A 59 2.42 3.08 10.82
C ALA A 59 3.20 2.56 12.04
N ALA A 60 3.22 1.25 12.29
CA ALA A 60 4.01 0.68 13.39
C ALA A 60 5.52 0.89 13.19
N ARG A 61 6.01 0.81 11.95
CA ARG A 61 7.41 1.08 11.62
C ARG A 61 7.73 2.57 11.76
N LEU A 62 6.91 3.44 11.20
CA LEU A 62 7.14 4.88 11.15
C LEU A 62 7.10 5.52 12.53
N ARG A 63 6.16 5.12 13.40
CA ARG A 63 6.11 5.59 14.80
C ARG A 63 7.30 5.18 15.65
N ARG A 64 8.01 4.12 15.26
CA ARG A 64 9.24 3.66 15.94
C ARG A 64 10.51 4.20 15.30
N ALA A 65 10.41 4.90 14.18
CA ALA A 65 11.56 5.44 13.49
C ALA A 65 12.18 6.60 14.29
N PRO A 66 13.51 6.68 14.39
CA PRO A 66 14.17 7.80 15.06
C PRO A 66 13.75 9.16 14.47
N GLY A 67 13.67 10.18 15.31
CA GLY A 67 13.28 11.53 14.91
C GLY A 67 11.76 11.74 14.79
N ALA A 68 10.95 10.82 15.29
CA ALA A 68 9.51 11.04 15.43
C ALA A 68 9.23 12.18 16.43
N LEU A 69 8.28 13.04 16.10
CA LEU A 69 7.89 14.19 16.89
C LEU A 69 6.55 13.95 17.59
N PRO A 70 6.32 14.55 18.78
CA PRO A 70 5.00 14.58 19.38
C PRO A 70 4.00 15.33 18.47
N VAL A 71 2.74 14.89 18.47
CA VAL A 71 1.66 15.50 17.67
C VAL A 71 1.56 17.02 17.89
N ALA A 72 1.76 17.47 19.13
CA ALA A 72 1.74 18.90 19.46
C ALA A 72 2.85 19.70 18.75
N GLU A 73 4.03 19.11 18.57
CA GLU A 73 5.15 19.78 17.89
C GLU A 73 4.94 19.84 16.37
N ILE A 74 4.31 18.81 15.80
CA ILE A 74 3.90 18.79 14.39
C ILE A 74 2.85 19.87 14.13
N ALA A 75 1.84 19.96 14.98
CA ALA A 75 0.81 21.01 14.90
C ALA A 75 1.43 22.41 15.05
N ALA A 76 2.41 22.58 15.93
CA ALA A 76 3.11 23.85 16.15
C ALA A 76 3.94 24.31 14.93
N ALA A 77 4.27 23.42 14.00
CA ALA A 77 4.96 23.80 12.76
C ALA A 77 4.01 24.45 11.74
N GLY A 78 2.70 24.23 11.84
CA GLY A 78 1.68 24.75 10.90
C GLY A 78 1.81 26.26 10.61
N PRO A 79 1.84 27.14 11.62
CA PRO A 79 2.00 28.58 11.42
C PRO A 79 3.27 28.98 10.66
N ALA A 80 4.37 28.24 10.84
CA ALA A 80 5.60 28.51 10.11
C ALA A 80 5.47 28.21 8.61
N TYR A 81 4.78 27.11 8.25
CA TYR A 81 4.49 26.81 6.85
C TYR A 81 3.48 27.81 6.26
N ALA A 82 2.44 28.19 6.99
CA ALA A 82 1.49 29.20 6.54
C ALA A 82 2.18 30.52 6.20
N ALA A 83 3.03 31.04 7.10
CA ALA A 83 3.80 32.25 6.85
C ALA A 83 4.78 32.13 5.66
N ILE A 84 5.34 30.93 5.43
CA ILE A 84 6.15 30.66 4.24
C ILE A 84 5.28 30.72 2.97
N MET A 85 4.12 30.04 2.97
CA MET A 85 3.18 29.99 1.84
C MET A 85 2.69 31.39 1.47
N ASP A 86 2.27 32.19 2.45
CA ASP A 86 1.83 33.59 2.29
C ASP A 86 2.89 34.45 1.60
N ARG A 87 4.17 34.15 1.85
CA ARG A 87 5.30 34.86 1.22
C ARG A 87 5.61 34.35 -0.18
N ILE A 88 5.61 33.02 -0.40
CA ILE A 88 6.10 32.44 -1.65
C ILE A 88 5.06 32.42 -2.76
N VAL A 89 3.78 32.23 -2.44
CA VAL A 89 2.74 32.07 -3.48
C VAL A 89 2.57 33.33 -4.31
N PRO A 90 2.44 34.55 -3.75
CA PRO A 90 2.33 35.77 -4.56
C PRO A 90 3.56 36.00 -5.46
N LEU A 91 4.75 35.61 -4.99
CA LEU A 91 5.98 35.71 -5.79
C LEU A 91 5.99 34.73 -6.96
N LEU A 92 5.50 33.50 -6.73
CA LEU A 92 5.35 32.49 -7.78
C LEU A 92 4.29 32.92 -8.79
N GLU A 93 3.11 33.37 -8.36
CA GLU A 93 2.06 33.87 -9.25
C GLU A 93 2.56 35.03 -10.12
N ALA A 94 3.26 36.00 -9.54
CA ALA A 94 3.86 37.11 -10.28
C ALA A 94 4.91 36.63 -11.29
N ARG A 95 5.70 35.60 -10.95
CA ARG A 95 6.75 35.05 -11.81
C ARG A 95 6.20 34.17 -12.94
N LEU A 96 5.08 33.49 -12.69
CA LEU A 96 4.43 32.55 -13.61
C LEU A 96 3.34 33.23 -14.46
N GLY A 97 2.85 34.39 -14.03
CA GLY A 97 1.79 35.14 -14.71
C GLY A 97 0.41 34.49 -14.63
N GLN A 98 0.21 33.58 -13.68
CA GLN A 98 -1.03 32.82 -13.48
C GLN A 98 -1.32 32.63 -11.99
N PRO A 99 -2.59 32.62 -11.57
CA PRO A 99 -2.96 32.40 -10.18
C PRO A 99 -2.77 30.93 -9.77
N LEU A 100 -2.56 30.70 -8.47
CA LEU A 100 -2.43 29.41 -7.80
C LEU A 100 -3.60 29.19 -6.82
N PRO A 101 -4.85 29.11 -7.30
CA PRO A 101 -6.02 29.19 -6.45
C PRO A 101 -6.10 28.01 -5.49
N GLY A 102 -6.01 28.30 -4.19
CA GLY A 102 -6.22 27.33 -3.12
C GLY A 102 -4.98 26.55 -2.69
N VAL A 103 -3.81 26.79 -3.27
CA VAL A 103 -2.57 26.11 -2.85
C VAL A 103 -2.12 26.61 -1.46
N VAL A 104 -2.33 27.91 -1.17
CA VAL A 104 -2.07 28.49 0.15
C VAL A 104 -2.99 27.89 1.20
N GLU A 105 -4.27 27.71 0.88
CA GLU A 105 -5.29 27.26 1.81
C GLU A 105 -5.30 25.74 2.00
N ARG A 106 -4.76 24.97 1.04
CA ARG A 106 -4.77 23.50 1.03
C ARG A 106 -3.39 22.90 1.35
N HIS A 107 -2.74 23.37 2.41
CA HIS A 107 -1.52 22.71 2.92
C HIS A 107 -1.72 22.16 4.34
N ALA A 108 -1.00 21.09 4.66
CA ALA A 108 -1.01 20.48 5.98
C ALA A 108 0.38 19.98 6.37
N VAL A 109 0.71 20.11 7.64
CA VAL A 109 1.89 19.46 8.23
C VAL A 109 1.44 18.14 8.82
N VAL A 110 2.12 17.05 8.43
CA VAL A 110 1.78 15.69 8.84
C VAL A 110 3.00 14.98 9.42
N ASP A 111 2.74 13.96 10.25
CA ASP A 111 3.76 12.99 10.61
C ASP A 111 3.97 11.99 9.47
N ARG A 112 5.02 11.17 9.57
CA ARG A 112 5.29 10.13 8.58
C ARG A 112 4.13 9.14 8.42
N ALA A 113 3.44 8.80 9.50
CA ALA A 113 2.33 7.85 9.47
C ALA A 113 1.09 8.43 8.77
N GLY A 114 0.78 9.71 9.01
CA GLY A 114 -0.26 10.47 8.31
C GLY A 114 0.05 10.60 6.83
N TRP A 115 1.32 10.82 6.46
CA TRP A 115 1.74 10.75 5.06
C TRP A 115 1.49 9.37 4.43
N ALA A 116 1.87 8.29 5.11
CA ALA A 116 1.67 6.94 4.59
C ALA A 116 0.19 6.61 4.38
N ALA A 117 -0.67 7.03 5.31
CA ALA A 117 -2.12 6.86 5.22
C ALA A 117 -2.72 7.69 4.05
N ALA A 118 -2.24 8.91 3.83
CA ALA A 118 -2.65 9.73 2.69
C ALA A 118 -2.25 9.09 1.36
N SER A 119 -1.00 8.64 1.24
CA SER A 119 -0.47 8.04 0.01
C SER A 119 -1.09 6.68 -0.32
N ARG A 120 -1.59 5.95 0.68
CA ARG A 120 -2.21 4.63 0.49
C ARG A 120 -3.36 4.64 -0.52
N VAL A 121 -4.18 5.69 -0.56
CA VAL A 121 -5.29 5.79 -1.54
C VAL A 121 -4.78 5.75 -2.99
N THR A 122 -3.65 6.40 -3.27
CA THR A 122 -3.00 6.41 -4.59
C THR A 122 -2.41 5.04 -4.94
N PHE A 123 -1.73 4.38 -3.98
CA PHE A 123 -1.22 3.03 -4.19
C PHE A 123 -2.34 2.00 -4.37
N GLU A 124 -3.46 2.15 -3.65
CA GLU A 124 -4.65 1.30 -3.78
C GLU A 124 -5.26 1.39 -5.17
N HIS A 125 -5.37 2.60 -5.73
CA HIS A 125 -5.80 2.78 -7.12
C HIS A 125 -4.84 2.16 -8.14
N LEU A 126 -3.53 2.39 -7.97
CA LEU A 126 -2.49 1.85 -8.86
C LEU A 126 -2.54 0.32 -8.92
N ILE A 127 -2.55 -0.32 -7.75
CA ILE A 127 -2.56 -1.77 -7.66
C ILE A 127 -3.91 -2.34 -8.09
N GLY A 128 -5.03 -1.66 -7.77
CA GLY A 128 -6.36 -2.09 -8.22
C GLY A 128 -6.51 -2.13 -9.75
N ARG A 129 -5.79 -1.26 -10.49
CA ARG A 129 -5.73 -1.31 -11.96
C ARG A 129 -4.96 -2.53 -12.47
N LEU A 130 -3.88 -2.91 -11.78
CA LEU A 130 -3.07 -4.10 -12.08
C LEU A 130 -3.72 -5.40 -11.62
N GLU A 131 -4.61 -5.32 -10.64
CA GLU A 131 -5.20 -6.49 -10.00
C GLU A 131 -6.09 -7.29 -10.95
N LYS A 132 -6.88 -6.64 -11.79
CA LYS A 132 -7.81 -7.32 -12.71
C LYS A 132 -7.12 -8.35 -13.63
N PRO A 133 -6.04 -8.03 -14.36
CA PRO A 133 -5.34 -9.03 -15.17
C PRO A 133 -4.64 -10.11 -14.33
N LEU A 134 -4.05 -9.76 -13.18
CA LEU A 134 -3.36 -10.71 -12.30
C LEU A 134 -4.31 -11.74 -11.67
N VAL A 135 -5.48 -11.31 -11.21
CA VAL A 135 -6.48 -12.18 -10.59
C VAL A 135 -7.11 -13.12 -11.63
N ALA A 136 -7.28 -12.68 -12.87
CA ALA A 136 -7.80 -13.52 -13.95
C ALA A 136 -6.90 -14.73 -14.23
N GLU A 137 -5.56 -14.57 -14.16
CA GLU A 137 -4.63 -15.68 -14.33
C GLU A 137 -4.65 -16.63 -13.13
N LEU A 138 -4.70 -16.10 -11.90
CA LEU A 138 -4.78 -16.92 -10.69
C LEU A 138 -6.07 -17.77 -10.61
N GLN A 139 -7.20 -17.23 -11.09
CA GLN A 139 -8.48 -17.95 -11.10
C GLN A 139 -8.52 -19.14 -12.07
N ARG A 140 -7.63 -19.20 -13.06
CA ARG A 140 -7.51 -20.38 -13.95
C ARG A 140 -6.98 -21.61 -13.22
N GLN A 141 -6.30 -21.45 -12.08
CA GLN A 141 -5.79 -22.56 -11.27
C GLN A 141 -6.83 -22.97 -10.21
N GLN A 142 -7.55 -24.07 -10.44
CA GLN A 142 -8.57 -24.57 -9.52
C GLN A 142 -7.99 -25.61 -8.52
N GLY A 143 -8.31 -25.46 -7.22
CA GLY A 143 -8.01 -26.47 -6.20
C GLY A 143 -7.78 -25.91 -4.79
N ALA A 144 -7.88 -26.75 -3.76
CA ALA A 144 -7.64 -26.34 -2.36
C ALA A 144 -6.20 -25.86 -2.11
N LEU A 145 -5.22 -26.42 -2.85
CA LEU A 145 -3.82 -25.96 -2.83
C LEU A 145 -3.65 -24.58 -3.47
N ALA A 146 -4.38 -24.29 -4.55
CA ALA A 146 -4.37 -22.97 -5.20
C ALA A 146 -4.96 -21.88 -4.28
N GLY A 147 -6.02 -22.22 -3.54
CA GLY A 147 -6.59 -21.32 -2.53
C GLY A 147 -5.62 -21.00 -1.39
N PHE A 148 -4.81 -21.96 -0.95
CA PHE A 148 -3.75 -21.72 0.04
C PHE A 148 -2.62 -20.86 -0.52
N ALA A 149 -2.19 -21.12 -1.77
CA ALA A 149 -1.18 -20.33 -2.44
C ALA A 149 -1.62 -18.86 -2.61
N ALA A 150 -2.86 -18.61 -3.02
CA ALA A 150 -3.41 -17.25 -3.14
C ALA A 150 -3.47 -16.50 -1.78
N LEU A 151 -3.78 -17.22 -0.69
CA LEU A 151 -3.76 -16.63 0.66
C LEU A 151 -2.33 -16.29 1.12
N ALA A 152 -1.37 -17.18 0.85
CA ALA A 152 0.04 -16.95 1.17
C ALA A 152 0.61 -15.78 0.36
N ASP A 153 0.24 -15.70 -0.92
CA ASP A 153 0.64 -14.62 -1.83
C ASP A 153 0.10 -13.27 -1.36
N ARG A 154 -1.21 -13.15 -1.08
CA ARG A 154 -1.78 -11.92 -0.51
C ARG A 154 -1.09 -11.53 0.79
N TYR A 155 -0.80 -12.48 1.66
CA TYR A 155 -0.11 -12.20 2.92
C TYR A 155 1.27 -11.60 2.68
N LEU A 156 2.08 -12.22 1.82
CA LEU A 156 3.42 -11.75 1.47
C LEU A 156 3.39 -10.38 0.81
N THR A 157 2.55 -10.20 -0.21
CA THR A 157 2.37 -8.93 -0.92
C THR A 157 1.94 -7.82 0.03
N THR A 158 1.02 -8.11 0.97
CA THR A 158 0.62 -7.17 2.02
C THR A 158 1.80 -6.74 2.91
N GLN A 159 2.63 -7.69 3.33
CA GLN A 159 3.82 -7.39 4.14
C GLN A 159 4.81 -6.52 3.36
N GLN A 160 5.06 -6.84 2.10
CA GLN A 160 5.99 -6.12 1.23
C GLN A 160 5.52 -4.67 1.00
N ILE A 161 4.24 -4.46 0.70
CA ILE A 161 3.67 -3.11 0.51
C ILE A 161 3.73 -2.32 1.80
N GLY A 162 3.31 -2.90 2.93
CA GLY A 162 3.41 -2.23 4.23
C GLY A 162 4.84 -1.84 4.59
N PHE A 163 5.82 -2.70 4.28
CA PHE A 163 7.23 -2.39 4.48
C PHE A 163 7.72 -1.28 3.54
N LEU A 164 7.34 -1.33 2.27
CA LEU A 164 7.69 -0.31 1.28
C LEU A 164 7.14 1.06 1.69
N LEU A 165 5.85 1.15 2.04
CA LEU A 165 5.22 2.37 2.54
C LEU A 165 5.93 2.89 3.79
N GLY A 166 6.22 1.99 4.74
CA GLY A 166 6.97 2.33 5.95
C GLY A 166 8.42 2.75 5.69
N TYR A 167 9.04 2.33 4.59
CA TYR A 167 10.37 2.78 4.18
C TYR A 167 10.30 4.15 3.49
N LEU A 168 9.42 4.31 2.50
CA LEU A 168 9.21 5.57 1.78
C LEU A 168 8.84 6.71 2.74
N GLY A 169 7.98 6.43 3.73
CA GLY A 169 7.58 7.42 4.71
C GLY A 169 8.73 7.99 5.55
N THR A 170 9.87 7.30 5.67
CA THR A 170 11.06 7.85 6.37
C THR A 170 11.92 8.78 5.51
N ARG A 171 11.63 8.88 4.20
CA ARG A 171 12.46 9.58 3.21
C ARG A 171 11.75 10.77 2.57
N VAL A 172 10.43 10.71 2.46
CA VAL A 172 9.63 11.74 1.78
C VAL A 172 9.59 13.04 2.59
N LEU A 173 9.96 14.16 1.97
CA LEU A 173 10.08 15.45 2.66
C LEU A 173 8.79 16.26 2.57
N GLY A 174 8.27 16.38 1.37
CA GLY A 174 6.95 16.89 1.07
C GLY A 174 6.33 16.02 -0.01
N GLN A 175 5.03 16.14 -0.15
CA GLN A 175 4.31 15.60 -1.28
C GLN A 175 3.21 16.58 -1.62
N TYR A 176 3.29 17.17 -2.80
CA TYR A 176 2.07 17.53 -3.50
C TYR A 176 1.33 16.22 -3.77
N ASP A 177 0.21 16.06 -3.08
CA ASP A 177 -0.64 14.89 -3.21
C ASP A 177 -1.35 14.99 -4.56
N VAL A 178 -0.60 14.67 -5.62
CA VAL A 178 -1.20 14.30 -6.88
C VAL A 178 -1.83 12.95 -6.57
N ALA A 179 -3.11 12.98 -6.28
CA ALA A 179 -3.99 11.91 -6.68
C ALA A 179 -3.86 11.77 -8.21
N LEU A 180 -2.72 11.23 -8.69
CA LEU A 180 -2.41 11.03 -10.10
C LEU A 180 -3.50 10.20 -10.78
N LEU A 181 -4.26 9.44 -9.97
CA LEU A 181 -5.19 8.41 -10.42
C LEU A 181 -6.48 8.30 -9.60
N ALA A 182 -6.65 9.04 -8.50
CA ALA A 182 -7.97 9.14 -7.89
C ALA A 182 -8.73 10.18 -8.72
N ALA A 183 -9.69 9.71 -9.53
CA ALA A 183 -10.58 10.54 -10.31
C ALA A 183 -11.58 11.32 -9.43
N GLU A 184 -11.16 11.76 -8.24
CA GLU A 184 -11.95 12.64 -7.40
C GLU A 184 -11.62 14.10 -7.74
N GLU A 185 -12.68 14.86 -7.94
CA GLU A 185 -12.72 16.30 -8.28
C GLU A 185 -12.16 17.21 -7.16
N GLN A 186 -11.51 16.63 -6.14
CA GLN A 186 -10.94 17.39 -5.03
C GLN A 186 -9.57 17.95 -5.45
N PRO A 187 -9.36 19.27 -5.38
CA PRO A 187 -8.08 19.86 -5.71
C PRO A 187 -6.99 19.37 -4.75
N GLY A 188 -5.77 19.21 -5.27
CA GLY A 188 -4.64 18.63 -4.54
C GLY A 188 -4.30 19.40 -3.27
N ARG A 189 -3.75 18.69 -2.29
CA ARG A 189 -3.25 19.26 -1.03
C ARG A 189 -1.75 19.08 -0.92
N LEU A 190 -1.08 20.09 -0.36
CA LEU A 190 0.35 20.03 -0.04
C LEU A 190 0.53 19.38 1.33
N LEU A 191 1.29 18.29 1.39
CA LEU A 191 1.65 17.64 2.64
C LEU A 191 3.12 17.87 2.94
N PHE A 192 3.42 18.41 4.12
CA PHE A 192 4.79 18.59 4.60
C PHE A 192 5.08 17.61 5.74
N VAL A 193 6.09 16.75 5.56
CA VAL A 193 6.52 15.79 6.58
C VAL A 193 7.64 16.42 7.42
N ASP A 194 7.27 17.31 8.35
CA ASP A 194 8.22 18.16 9.10
C ASP A 194 9.29 17.35 9.86
N GLU A 195 8.96 16.12 10.29
CA GLU A 195 9.91 15.18 10.90
C GLU A 195 11.10 14.89 9.96
N ASN A 196 10.83 14.59 8.69
CA ASN A 196 11.85 14.30 7.69
C ASN A 196 12.58 15.58 7.26
N ILE A 197 11.85 16.69 7.12
CA ILE A 197 12.41 17.99 6.76
C ILE A 197 13.44 18.43 7.80
N ARG A 198 13.13 18.31 9.10
CA ARG A 198 14.07 18.59 10.18
C ARG A 198 15.27 17.67 10.17
N GLN A 199 15.04 16.38 9.98
CA GLN A 199 16.11 15.39 9.90
C GLN A 199 17.10 15.74 8.78
N VAL A 200 16.59 16.03 7.57
CA VAL A 200 17.45 16.38 6.43
C VAL A 200 18.10 17.73 6.62
N ALA A 201 17.40 18.73 7.17
CA ALA A 201 18.00 20.03 7.50
C ALA A 201 19.21 19.88 8.44
N ALA A 202 19.06 19.05 9.48
CA ALA A 202 20.15 18.74 10.41
C ALA A 202 21.30 17.97 9.74
N GLN A 203 21.00 16.96 8.90
CA GLN A 203 22.01 16.19 8.18
C GLN A 203 22.83 17.03 7.19
N LEU A 204 22.19 17.99 6.52
CA LEU A 204 22.84 18.88 5.57
C LEU A 204 23.45 20.12 6.23
N GLY A 205 23.24 20.33 7.53
CA GLY A 205 23.74 21.50 8.25
C GLY A 205 23.09 22.82 7.78
N VAL A 206 21.86 22.78 7.28
CA VAL A 206 21.15 23.97 6.79
C VAL A 206 20.11 24.47 7.80
N PRO A 207 19.85 25.79 7.89
CA PRO A 207 18.80 26.32 8.76
C PRO A 207 17.42 25.74 8.41
N LEU A 208 16.66 25.32 9.43
CA LEU A 208 15.35 24.68 9.25
C LEU A 208 14.39 25.54 8.43
N ASP A 209 14.29 26.84 8.71
CA ASP A 209 13.38 27.73 7.97
C ASP A 209 13.74 27.87 6.49
N ARG A 210 15.04 27.79 6.16
CA ARG A 210 15.50 27.77 4.76
C ARG A 210 15.12 26.47 4.08
N MET A 211 15.30 25.33 4.77
CA MET A 211 14.86 24.04 4.25
C MET A 211 13.33 24.00 4.05
N ARG A 212 12.55 24.45 5.03
CA ARG A 212 11.08 24.55 4.91
C ARG A 212 10.67 25.43 3.74
N THR A 213 11.31 26.58 3.56
CA THR A 213 11.04 27.48 2.42
C THR A 213 11.38 26.81 1.09
N TRP A 214 12.52 26.11 1.01
CA TRP A 214 12.93 25.42 -0.20
C TRP A 214 11.95 24.29 -0.57
N ILE A 215 11.54 23.47 0.40
CA ILE A 215 10.52 22.44 0.19
C ILE A 215 9.18 23.07 -0.21
N ALA A 216 8.72 24.10 0.51
CA ALA A 216 7.46 24.77 0.17
C ALA A 216 7.46 25.30 -1.26
N LEU A 217 8.56 25.91 -1.73
CA LEU A 217 8.73 26.33 -3.12
C LEU A 217 8.68 25.14 -4.08
N HIS A 218 9.38 24.05 -3.77
CA HIS A 218 9.39 22.83 -4.58
C HIS A 218 7.97 22.25 -4.75
N GLU A 219 7.27 22.02 -3.64
CA GLU A 219 5.93 21.41 -3.67
C GLU A 219 4.89 22.34 -4.32
N THR A 220 4.99 23.66 -4.08
CA THR A 220 4.11 24.65 -4.73
C THR A 220 4.34 24.70 -6.24
N THR A 221 5.58 24.49 -6.69
CA THR A 221 5.90 24.41 -8.12
C THR A 221 5.27 23.17 -8.74
N HIS A 222 5.33 22.01 -8.08
CA HIS A 222 4.58 20.82 -8.53
C HIS A 222 3.07 21.08 -8.57
N ALA A 223 2.52 21.73 -7.54
CA ALA A 223 1.11 22.10 -7.54
C ALA A 223 0.76 22.95 -8.77
N PHE A 224 1.59 23.93 -9.11
CA PHE A 224 1.43 24.71 -10.33
C PHE A 224 1.44 23.83 -11.59
N GLU A 225 2.46 23.00 -11.77
CA GLU A 225 2.61 22.17 -12.97
C GLU A 225 1.38 21.29 -13.22
N PHE A 226 0.77 20.74 -12.16
CA PHE A 226 -0.41 19.89 -12.27
C PHE A 226 -1.73 20.66 -12.34
N GLU A 227 -1.87 21.82 -11.68
CA GLU A 227 -3.11 22.59 -11.65
C GLU A 227 -3.25 23.55 -12.84
N ALA A 228 -2.14 24.12 -13.31
CA ALA A 228 -2.13 25.01 -14.47
C ALA A 228 -2.29 24.27 -15.81
N HIS A 229 -2.11 22.95 -15.81
CA HIS A 229 -2.12 22.13 -17.02
C HIS A 229 -3.08 20.95 -16.90
N PRO A 230 -4.39 21.15 -17.17
CA PRO A 230 -5.41 20.09 -17.02
C PRO A 230 -5.15 18.82 -17.83
N TRP A 231 -4.37 18.93 -18.92
CA TRP A 231 -3.97 17.80 -19.76
C TRP A 231 -2.91 16.90 -19.12
N LEU A 232 -2.15 17.38 -18.13
CA LEU A 232 -0.99 16.67 -17.60
C LEU A 232 -1.38 15.39 -16.85
N ARG A 233 -2.39 15.48 -15.97
CA ARG A 233 -2.90 14.33 -15.20
C ARG A 233 -3.37 13.17 -16.09
N PRO A 234 -4.32 13.37 -17.04
CA PRO A 234 -4.78 12.29 -17.91
C PRO A 234 -3.66 11.75 -18.81
N TYR A 235 -2.77 12.63 -19.29
CA TYR A 235 -1.63 12.20 -20.11
C TYR A 235 -0.68 11.26 -19.35
N LEU A 236 -0.29 11.61 -18.12
CA LEU A 236 0.58 10.76 -17.31
C LEU A 236 -0.10 9.45 -16.91
N ALA A 237 -1.39 9.49 -16.58
CA ALA A 237 -2.18 8.30 -16.30
C ALA A 237 -2.19 7.33 -17.50
N GLU A 238 -2.50 7.83 -18.69
CA GLU A 238 -2.51 7.04 -19.94
C GLU A 238 -1.12 6.47 -20.28
N ARG A 239 -0.04 7.23 -20.02
CA ARG A 239 1.34 6.75 -20.21
C ARG A 239 1.69 5.62 -19.27
N LEU A 240 1.34 5.76 -18.00
CA LEU A 240 1.56 4.72 -16.99
C LEU A 240 0.76 3.46 -17.32
N GLU A 241 -0.51 3.60 -17.68
CA GLU A 241 -1.37 2.48 -18.09
C GLU A 241 -0.78 1.71 -19.27
N ARG A 242 -0.31 2.43 -20.31
CA ARG A 242 0.37 1.79 -21.46
C ARG A 242 1.63 1.04 -21.04
N GLN A 243 2.48 1.66 -20.22
CA GLN A 243 3.72 1.02 -19.78
C GLN A 243 3.45 -0.24 -18.95
N LEU A 244 2.44 -0.20 -18.09
CA LEU A 244 2.02 -1.37 -17.31
C LEU A 244 1.45 -2.48 -18.20
N ALA A 245 0.66 -2.13 -19.22
CA ALA A 245 0.15 -3.09 -20.19
C ALA A 245 1.32 -3.79 -20.94
N THR A 246 2.32 -3.03 -21.40
CA THR A 246 3.50 -3.60 -22.07
C THR A 246 4.26 -4.58 -21.17
N PHE A 247 4.48 -4.26 -19.89
CA PHE A 247 5.16 -5.18 -18.97
C PHE A 247 4.38 -6.48 -18.74
N LEU A 248 3.05 -6.42 -18.74
CA LEU A 248 2.22 -7.62 -18.59
C LEU A 248 2.21 -8.48 -19.86
N GLU A 249 2.34 -7.87 -21.04
CA GLU A 249 2.49 -8.59 -22.31
C GLU A 249 3.85 -9.29 -22.42
N GLU A 250 4.93 -8.66 -21.95
CA GLU A 250 6.29 -9.25 -21.98
C GLU A 250 6.50 -10.37 -20.95
N ALA A 251 5.72 -10.39 -19.88
CA ALA A 251 5.82 -11.39 -18.81
C ALA A 251 5.08 -12.70 -19.10
N ASN A 252 4.34 -12.77 -20.21
CA ASN A 252 3.48 -13.88 -20.62
C ASN A 252 4.00 -14.55 -21.90
#